data_AF-A0A4V2R6J8-F1
#
_entry.id   AF-A0A4V2R6J8-F1
#
_cell.length_a   1.000
_cell.length_b   1.000
_cell.length_c   1.000
_cell.angle_alpha   90.00
_cell.angle_beta   90.00
_cell.angle_gamma   90.00
#
_symmetry.space_group_name_H-M   'P 1'
#
loop_
_entity.id
_entity.type
_entity.pdbx_description
1 polymer ?
#
loop_
_entity_poly.entity_id
_entity_poly.type
_entity_poly.pdbx_seq_one_letter_code
_entity_poly.pdbx_strand_id
1 'polypeptide(L)'
;MKKKIAGIALVILLCSYASLSFANSKTSADFTDLKDLDAATKAKFDAMISAGIFDGVSDTTFGLKEEMNRAQFAKVASLIMGLKTDDSLKTSSFKDVKADDAANGYALPYIEALKAAGVTEGYGAGIYDPAGKVTKEQLATFLVRVLGKNDDAKTKTGADTTVSDWAQGYVALALELKILNNGADGKFGGQTNATRDLLLTGAYEAKQQYVPPATPTPTPTPTPTPVQTSTPTPTPTPSPSNETGGDTGGDTGGDTGGDTGGDTGGDTGDTGGDTGGDTGGDTGGDTGGDTGGDTGGDTGGDIPSGGGGGFPNCDPYDSMCIPMP
;
A
#
# COMPACT_ATOMS: atom_id res chain seq x y z
N MET A 1 -87.47 -21.48 -9.18
CA MET A 1 -86.80 -20.88 -8.02
C MET A 1 -85.29 -21.15 -8.10
N LYS A 2 -84.49 -20.08 -8.05
CA LYS A 2 -83.10 -19.97 -7.54
C LYS A 2 -81.96 -20.75 -8.24
N LYS A 3 -81.25 -19.99 -9.09
CA LYS A 3 -79.79 -19.83 -9.26
C LYS A 3 -78.88 -20.83 -8.51
N LYS A 4 -77.82 -21.30 -9.19
CA LYS A 4 -76.43 -20.91 -8.89
C LYS A 4 -75.48 -21.27 -10.04
N ILE A 5 -74.86 -20.23 -10.59
CA ILE A 5 -73.70 -20.23 -11.49
C ILE A 5 -72.48 -20.51 -10.60
N ALA A 6 -71.68 -21.52 -10.93
CA ALA A 6 -70.36 -21.71 -10.34
C ALA A 6 -69.34 -21.48 -11.45
N GLY A 7 -68.70 -20.31 -11.41
CA GLY A 7 -67.66 -19.91 -12.34
C GLY A 7 -66.39 -20.71 -12.12
N ILE A 8 -65.86 -21.28 -13.21
CA ILE A 8 -64.52 -21.86 -13.27
C ILE A 8 -63.57 -20.67 -13.41
N ALA A 9 -62.93 -20.30 -12.31
CA ALA A 9 -61.83 -19.34 -12.32
C ALA A 9 -60.60 -19.99 -12.97
N LEU A 10 -60.35 -19.63 -14.23
CA LEU A 10 -59.12 -19.89 -14.94
C LEU A 10 -58.00 -19.05 -14.32
N VAL A 11 -57.21 -19.66 -13.42
CA VAL A 11 -55.97 -19.07 -12.92
C VAL A 11 -54.93 -19.17 -14.03
N ILE A 12 -54.86 -18.15 -14.88
CA ILE A 12 -53.70 -17.90 -15.75
C ILE A 12 -52.59 -17.45 -14.81
N LEU A 13 -51.74 -18.39 -14.40
CA LEU A 13 -50.45 -18.10 -13.79
C LEU A 13 -49.58 -17.43 -14.86
N LEU A 14 -49.67 -16.09 -14.93
CA LEU A 14 -48.66 -15.25 -15.58
C LEU A 14 -47.34 -15.46 -14.84
N CYS A 15 -46.61 -16.52 -15.21
CA CYS A 15 -45.16 -16.52 -15.12
C CYS A 15 -44.69 -15.42 -16.07
N SER A 16 -44.62 -14.19 -15.57
CA SER A 16 -43.76 -13.15 -16.09
C SER A 16 -42.33 -13.68 -16.00
N TYR A 17 -41.94 -14.46 -17.02
CA TYR A 17 -40.55 -14.61 -17.39
C TYR A 17 -40.09 -13.19 -17.72
N ALA A 18 -39.51 -12.52 -16.72
CA ALA A 18 -38.60 -11.44 -16.98
C ALA A 18 -37.52 -12.08 -17.86
N SER A 19 -37.61 -11.84 -19.17
CA SER A 19 -36.51 -12.09 -20.08
C SER A 19 -35.35 -11.29 -19.51
N LEU A 20 -34.45 -11.97 -18.79
CA LEU A 20 -33.13 -11.45 -18.53
C LEU A 20 -32.52 -11.26 -19.90
N SER A 21 -32.62 -10.03 -20.40
CA SER A 21 -31.82 -9.58 -21.54
C SER A 21 -30.38 -9.68 -21.08
N PHE A 22 -29.74 -10.82 -21.33
CA PHE A 22 -28.29 -10.90 -21.31
C PHE A 22 -27.83 -9.92 -22.38
N ALA A 23 -27.32 -8.76 -21.95
CA ALA A 23 -26.57 -7.90 -22.84
C ALA A 23 -25.43 -8.78 -23.39
N ASN A 24 -25.41 -9.00 -24.70
CA ASN A 24 -24.27 -9.65 -25.34
C ASN A 24 -23.03 -8.83 -24.98
N SER A 25 -22.09 -9.43 -24.26
CA SER A 25 -20.83 -8.77 -23.94
C SER A 25 -20.09 -8.49 -25.24
N LYS A 26 -19.62 -7.25 -25.41
CA LYS A 26 -18.87 -6.86 -26.61
C LYS A 26 -17.60 -7.71 -26.74
N THR A 27 -17.14 -7.85 -27.97
CA THR A 27 -15.90 -8.51 -28.35
C THR A 27 -15.14 -7.63 -29.33
N SER A 28 -13.92 -8.02 -29.70
CA SER A 28 -13.12 -7.39 -30.74
C SER A 28 -13.85 -7.29 -32.09
N ALA A 29 -14.82 -8.16 -32.36
CA ALA A 29 -15.63 -8.11 -33.59
C ALA A 29 -16.57 -6.89 -33.65
N ASP A 30 -16.92 -6.31 -32.50
CA ASP A 30 -17.80 -5.14 -32.42
C ASP A 30 -17.04 -3.81 -32.70
N PHE A 31 -15.71 -3.87 -32.78
CA PHE A 31 -14.86 -2.69 -32.96
C PHE A 31 -14.22 -2.67 -34.35
N THR A 32 -14.52 -1.62 -35.09
CA THR A 32 -14.10 -1.46 -36.49
C THR A 32 -12.58 -1.33 -36.64
N ASP A 33 -11.89 -0.78 -35.64
CA ASP A 33 -10.44 -0.60 -35.59
C ASP A 33 -9.68 -1.86 -35.12
N LEU A 34 -10.38 -2.93 -34.75
CA LEU A 34 -9.77 -4.22 -34.36
C LEU A 34 -9.90 -5.30 -35.45
N LYS A 35 -10.67 -5.04 -36.52
CA LYS A 35 -10.98 -6.04 -37.56
C LYS A 35 -9.75 -6.64 -38.25
N ASP A 36 -8.67 -5.87 -38.37
CA ASP A 36 -7.46 -6.25 -39.11
C ASP A 36 -6.38 -6.86 -38.20
N LEU A 37 -6.63 -6.98 -36.89
CA LEU A 37 -5.73 -7.66 -35.96
C LEU A 37 -5.72 -9.17 -36.21
N ASP A 38 -4.57 -9.79 -35.94
CA ASP A 38 -4.45 -11.24 -35.99
C ASP A 38 -5.29 -11.93 -34.89
N ALA A 39 -5.53 -13.23 -35.06
CA ALA A 39 -6.39 -13.99 -34.16
C ALA A 39 -5.87 -14.06 -32.72
N ALA A 40 -4.54 -14.13 -32.53
CA ALA A 40 -3.96 -14.21 -31.19
C ALA A 40 -4.11 -12.88 -30.46
N THR A 41 -3.89 -11.75 -31.14
CA THR A 41 -4.12 -10.43 -30.58
C THR A 41 -5.59 -10.22 -30.26
N LYS A 42 -6.52 -10.54 -31.18
CA LYS A 42 -7.97 -10.46 -30.91
C LYS A 42 -8.40 -11.25 -29.67
N ALA A 43 -7.86 -12.45 -29.47
CA ALA A 43 -8.15 -13.26 -28.30
C ALA A 43 -7.75 -12.55 -26.97
N LYS A 44 -6.66 -11.77 -26.96
CA LYS A 44 -6.30 -10.96 -25.79
C LYS A 44 -7.32 -9.84 -25.54
N PHE A 45 -7.75 -9.15 -26.60
CA PHE A 45 -8.78 -8.12 -26.50
C PHE A 45 -10.09 -8.70 -25.98
N ASP A 46 -10.56 -9.79 -26.57
CA ASP A 46 -11.79 -10.48 -26.16
C ASP A 46 -11.73 -10.91 -24.70
N ALA A 47 -10.61 -11.47 -24.26
CA ALA A 47 -10.42 -11.89 -22.86
C ALA A 47 -10.48 -10.70 -21.89
N MET A 48 -9.89 -9.56 -22.24
CA MET A 48 -9.86 -8.38 -21.38
C MET A 48 -11.19 -7.62 -21.37
N ILE A 49 -11.90 -7.58 -22.51
CA ILE A 49 -13.25 -7.01 -22.62
C ILE A 49 -14.25 -7.90 -21.87
N SER A 50 -14.22 -9.22 -22.08
CA SER A 50 -15.10 -10.17 -21.40
C SER A 50 -14.86 -10.21 -19.88
N ALA A 51 -13.65 -9.90 -19.43
CA ALA A 51 -13.34 -9.75 -18.02
C ALA A 51 -13.78 -8.40 -17.42
N GLY A 52 -14.35 -7.50 -18.22
CA GLY A 52 -14.77 -6.15 -17.80
C GLY A 52 -13.61 -5.21 -17.48
N ILE A 53 -12.38 -5.53 -17.92
CA ILE A 53 -11.19 -4.71 -17.65
C ILE A 53 -11.07 -3.57 -18.65
N PHE A 54 -11.48 -3.81 -19.89
CA PHE A 54 -11.43 -2.83 -20.97
C PHE A 54 -12.77 -2.61 -21.62
N ASP A 55 -13.02 -1.35 -21.93
CA ASP A 55 -14.15 -0.88 -22.72
C ASP A 55 -13.62 -0.10 -23.93
N GLY A 56 -14.41 -0.05 -25.01
CA GLY A 56 -14.13 0.83 -26.14
C GLY A 56 -14.33 2.31 -25.78
N VAL A 57 -13.72 3.19 -26.56
CA VAL A 57 -13.91 4.66 -26.42
C VAL A 57 -15.24 5.12 -27.03
N SER A 58 -15.83 4.30 -27.90
CA SER A 58 -17.17 4.48 -28.43
C SER A 58 -17.85 3.12 -28.63
N ASP A 59 -19.06 3.13 -29.19
CA ASP A 59 -19.78 1.89 -29.45
C ASP A 59 -19.11 0.97 -30.46
N THR A 60 -18.36 1.52 -31.41
CA THR A 60 -17.77 0.82 -32.57
C THR A 60 -16.27 1.06 -32.72
N THR A 61 -15.64 1.80 -31.80
CA THR A 61 -14.22 2.12 -31.81
C THR A 61 -13.58 1.79 -30.47
N PHE A 62 -12.52 0.99 -30.49
CA PHE A 62 -11.76 0.66 -29.30
C PHE A 62 -10.75 1.75 -28.91
N GLY A 63 -10.23 2.46 -29.91
CA GLY A 63 -9.22 3.52 -29.74
C GLY A 63 -7.81 2.95 -29.69
N LEU A 64 -7.53 1.88 -30.46
CA LEU A 64 -6.28 1.09 -30.36
C LEU A 64 -5.00 1.95 -30.33
N LYS A 65 -4.95 2.96 -31.19
CA LYS A 65 -3.78 3.84 -31.39
C LYS A 65 -3.82 5.10 -30.52
N GLU A 66 -4.88 5.31 -29.76
CA GLU A 66 -4.99 6.48 -28.90
C GLU A 66 -4.06 6.35 -27.69
N GLU A 67 -3.47 7.47 -27.31
CA GLU A 67 -2.66 7.56 -26.09
C GLU A 67 -3.54 7.55 -24.86
N MET A 68 -3.21 6.69 -23.90
CA MET A 68 -3.96 6.63 -22.66
C MET A 68 -3.58 7.76 -21.70
N ASN A 69 -4.48 8.00 -20.74
CA ASN A 69 -4.17 8.80 -19.57
C ASN A 69 -3.99 7.92 -18.31
N ARG A 70 -3.53 8.56 -17.24
CA ARG A 70 -3.27 7.92 -15.94
C ARG A 70 -4.55 7.45 -15.24
N ALA A 71 -5.69 8.06 -15.52
CA ALA A 71 -7.01 7.62 -15.06
C ALA A 71 -7.39 6.24 -15.64
N GLN A 72 -7.21 6.06 -16.95
CA GLN A 72 -7.47 4.78 -17.62
C GLN A 72 -6.54 3.67 -17.11
N PHE A 73 -5.25 3.99 -16.94
CA PHE A 73 -4.30 3.06 -16.32
C PHE A 73 -4.77 2.64 -14.93
N ALA A 74 -5.22 3.60 -14.10
CA ALA A 74 -5.62 3.31 -12.73
C ALA A 74 -6.77 2.32 -12.63
N LYS A 75 -7.81 2.51 -13.46
CA LYS A 75 -8.93 1.57 -13.57
C LYS A 75 -8.45 0.18 -13.96
N VAL A 76 -7.67 0.08 -15.05
CA VAL A 76 -7.19 -1.21 -15.56
C VAL A 76 -6.35 -1.96 -14.52
N ALA A 77 -5.39 -1.29 -13.89
CA ALA A 77 -4.54 -1.90 -12.87
C ALA A 77 -5.33 -2.41 -11.66
N SER A 78 -6.28 -1.61 -11.16
CA SER A 78 -7.15 -2.01 -10.04
C SER A 78 -7.96 -3.26 -10.37
N LEU A 79 -8.49 -3.35 -11.59
CA LEU A 79 -9.29 -4.49 -12.04
C LEU A 79 -8.44 -5.75 -12.27
N ILE A 80 -7.21 -5.62 -12.78
CA ILE A 80 -6.25 -6.74 -12.85
C ILE A 80 -5.96 -7.29 -11.46
N MET A 81 -5.71 -6.39 -10.51
CA MET A 81 -5.34 -6.74 -9.14
C MET A 81 -6.52 -7.23 -8.30
N GLY A 82 -7.76 -7.06 -8.79
CA GLY A 82 -8.98 -7.36 -8.04
C GLY A 82 -9.15 -6.49 -6.79
N LEU A 83 -8.67 -5.24 -6.83
CA LEU A 83 -8.74 -4.35 -5.67
C LEU A 83 -10.18 -3.98 -5.37
N LYS A 84 -10.51 -3.92 -4.08
CA LYS A 84 -11.78 -3.40 -3.61
C LYS A 84 -11.79 -1.88 -3.79
N THR A 85 -12.73 -1.39 -4.59
CA THR A 85 -13.00 0.04 -4.76
C THR A 85 -14.19 0.48 -3.88
N ASP A 86 -14.24 1.77 -3.56
CA ASP A 86 -15.38 2.39 -2.89
C ASP A 86 -15.97 3.49 -3.78
N ASP A 87 -17.00 3.14 -4.53
CA ASP A 87 -17.68 4.05 -5.46
C ASP A 87 -18.46 5.18 -4.75
N SER A 88 -18.60 5.10 -3.42
CA SER A 88 -19.22 6.15 -2.62
C SER A 88 -18.26 7.32 -2.37
N LEU A 89 -16.95 7.15 -2.58
CA LEU A 89 -15.94 8.18 -2.39
C LEU A 89 -16.23 9.44 -3.21
N LYS A 90 -16.21 10.59 -2.52
CA LYS A 90 -16.39 11.92 -3.12
C LYS A 90 -15.15 12.80 -3.04
N THR A 91 -14.17 12.40 -2.22
CA THR A 91 -12.94 13.15 -2.00
C THR A 91 -11.76 12.21 -2.15
N SER A 92 -10.69 12.72 -2.75
CA SER A 92 -9.43 12.01 -2.95
C SER A 92 -8.38 12.53 -1.98
N SER A 93 -7.39 11.69 -1.69
CA SER A 93 -6.15 12.09 -1.02
C SER A 93 -5.23 12.93 -1.92
N PHE A 94 -5.51 12.98 -3.24
CA PHE A 94 -4.87 13.87 -4.20
C PHE A 94 -5.74 15.10 -4.47
N LYS A 95 -5.13 16.28 -4.52
CA LYS A 95 -5.81 17.59 -4.61
C LYS A 95 -6.48 17.82 -5.98
N ASP A 96 -5.91 17.23 -7.01
CA ASP A 96 -6.28 17.36 -8.42
C ASP A 96 -7.22 16.25 -8.92
N VAL A 97 -7.49 15.24 -8.10
CA VAL A 97 -8.49 14.21 -8.38
C VAL A 97 -9.83 14.66 -7.81
N LYS A 98 -10.79 14.97 -8.69
CA LYS A 98 -12.11 15.45 -8.30
C LYS A 98 -13.21 14.52 -8.81
N ALA A 99 -14.15 14.16 -7.92
CA ALA A 99 -15.26 13.26 -8.26
C ALA A 99 -16.21 13.85 -9.32
N ASP A 100 -16.27 15.18 -9.43
CA ASP A 100 -17.11 15.92 -10.37
C ASP A 100 -16.41 16.27 -11.70
N ASP A 101 -15.16 15.84 -11.89
CA ASP A 101 -14.49 15.91 -13.19
C ASP A 101 -15.21 14.98 -14.19
N ALA A 102 -15.83 15.56 -15.21
CA ALA A 102 -16.58 14.83 -16.22
C ALA A 102 -15.73 13.84 -17.05
N ALA A 103 -14.44 14.13 -17.23
CA ALA A 103 -13.55 13.31 -18.05
C ALA A 103 -12.84 12.23 -17.22
N ASN A 104 -12.43 12.55 -15.99
CA ASN A 104 -11.56 11.67 -15.18
C ASN A 104 -12.05 11.37 -13.77
N GLY A 105 -13.15 11.97 -13.31
CA GLY A 105 -13.65 11.79 -11.94
C GLY A 105 -14.05 10.35 -11.62
N TYR A 106 -14.42 9.56 -12.64
CA TYR A 106 -14.68 8.12 -12.51
C TYR A 106 -13.47 7.33 -11.97
N ALA A 107 -12.25 7.85 -12.14
CA ALA A 107 -11.03 7.15 -11.76
C ALA A 107 -10.70 7.27 -10.27
N LEU A 108 -11.36 8.18 -9.54
CA LEU A 108 -11.10 8.44 -8.12
C LEU A 108 -11.01 7.17 -7.27
N PRO A 109 -12.02 6.28 -7.23
CA PRO A 109 -11.96 5.11 -6.35
C PRO A 109 -10.84 4.13 -6.74
N TYR A 110 -10.48 4.05 -8.01
CA TYR A 110 -9.38 3.24 -8.51
C TYR A 110 -8.02 3.82 -8.14
N ILE A 111 -7.87 5.15 -8.24
CA ILE A 111 -6.64 5.86 -7.86
C ILE A 111 -6.35 5.67 -6.36
N GLU A 112 -7.36 5.82 -5.51
CA GLU A 112 -7.21 5.59 -4.06
C GLU A 112 -6.90 4.13 -3.75
N ALA A 113 -7.54 3.17 -4.42
CA ALA A 113 -7.25 1.75 -4.25
C ALA A 113 -5.80 1.41 -4.61
N LEU A 114 -5.27 1.95 -5.72
CA LEU A 114 -3.88 1.74 -6.12
C LEU A 114 -2.87 2.38 -5.16
N LYS A 115 -3.21 3.55 -4.61
CA LYS A 115 -2.38 4.18 -3.57
C LYS A 115 -2.34 3.30 -2.32
N ALA A 116 -3.49 2.81 -1.86
CA ALA A 116 -3.56 1.90 -0.73
C ALA A 116 -2.81 0.58 -0.97
N ALA A 117 -2.75 0.12 -2.22
CA ALA A 117 -1.98 -1.04 -2.64
C ALA A 117 -0.48 -0.76 -2.88
N GLY A 118 0.00 0.48 -2.71
CA GLY A 118 1.41 0.86 -2.91
C GLY A 118 1.86 0.87 -4.37
N VAL A 119 0.93 0.89 -5.33
CA VAL A 119 1.26 0.90 -6.77
C VAL A 119 1.63 2.30 -7.24
N THR A 120 1.07 3.34 -6.62
CA THR A 120 1.28 4.74 -7.01
C THR A 120 1.30 5.69 -5.82
N GLU A 121 2.20 6.66 -5.87
CA GLU A 121 2.27 7.79 -4.92
C GLU A 121 1.89 9.12 -5.59
N GLY A 122 1.44 9.07 -6.86
CA GLY A 122 1.29 10.26 -7.69
C GLY A 122 2.65 10.87 -8.08
N TYR A 123 2.66 12.18 -8.32
CA TYR A 123 3.86 12.97 -8.63
C TYR A 123 4.46 13.67 -7.39
N GLY A 124 3.96 13.37 -6.19
CA GLY A 124 4.31 14.11 -4.97
C GLY A 124 3.41 15.33 -4.76
N ALA A 125 3.58 16.01 -3.62
CA ALA A 125 2.79 17.19 -3.20
C ALA A 125 1.26 17.01 -3.22
N GLY A 126 0.77 15.76 -3.20
CA GLY A 126 -0.64 15.44 -3.31
C GLY A 126 -1.21 15.62 -4.72
N ILE A 127 -0.40 15.47 -5.77
CA ILE A 127 -0.80 15.53 -7.18
C ILE A 127 -0.75 14.13 -7.81
N TYR A 128 -1.79 13.73 -8.55
CA TYR A 128 -1.81 12.47 -9.29
C TYR A 128 -1.73 12.64 -10.82
N ASP A 129 -2.30 13.73 -11.33
CA ASP A 129 -2.53 14.08 -12.73
C ASP A 129 -3.32 13.00 -13.52
N PRO A 130 -4.64 12.89 -13.32
CA PRO A 130 -5.45 11.85 -13.98
C PRO A 130 -5.48 11.98 -15.51
N ALA A 131 -5.42 13.21 -16.02
CA ALA A 131 -5.50 13.52 -17.44
C ALA A 131 -4.14 13.35 -18.16
N GLY A 132 -3.04 13.40 -17.41
CA GLY A 132 -1.69 13.22 -17.90
C GLY A 132 -1.52 11.93 -18.70
N LYS A 133 -0.77 12.05 -19.80
CA LYS A 133 -0.41 10.89 -20.63
C LYS A 133 0.60 10.02 -19.90
N VAL A 134 0.51 8.72 -20.13
CA VAL A 134 1.42 7.72 -19.58
C VAL A 134 2.49 7.41 -20.62
N THR A 135 3.76 7.60 -20.29
CA THR A 135 4.86 7.15 -21.16
C THR A 135 5.04 5.64 -21.10
N LYS A 136 5.68 5.03 -22.10
CA LYS A 136 5.93 3.58 -22.11
C LYS A 136 6.77 3.12 -20.91
N GLU A 137 7.74 3.93 -20.48
CA GLU A 137 8.58 3.63 -19.31
C GLU A 137 7.80 3.74 -17.99
N GLN A 138 6.85 4.66 -17.91
CA GLN A 138 5.91 4.73 -16.78
C GLN A 138 4.96 3.52 -16.79
N LEU A 139 4.44 3.12 -17.95
CA LEU A 139 3.61 1.92 -18.08
C LEU A 139 4.38 0.67 -17.61
N ALA A 140 5.63 0.49 -18.05
CA ALA A 140 6.49 -0.61 -17.60
C ALA A 140 6.65 -0.61 -16.08
N THR A 141 6.97 0.55 -15.51
CA THR A 141 7.11 0.74 -14.06
C THR A 141 5.85 0.32 -13.32
N PHE A 142 4.68 0.76 -13.80
CA PHE A 142 3.44 0.43 -13.14
C PHE A 142 3.06 -1.04 -13.25
N LEU A 143 3.20 -1.67 -14.42
CA LEU A 143 2.90 -3.09 -14.58
C LEU A 143 3.83 -3.97 -13.71
N VAL A 144 5.10 -3.60 -13.59
CA VAL A 144 6.04 -4.26 -12.66
C VAL A 144 5.59 -4.11 -11.20
N ARG A 145 5.10 -2.94 -10.80
CA ARG A 145 4.54 -2.72 -9.45
C ARG A 145 3.25 -3.50 -9.21
N VAL A 146 2.38 -3.59 -10.21
CA VAL A 146 1.18 -4.44 -10.17
C VAL A 146 1.57 -5.90 -9.87
N LEU A 147 2.68 -6.39 -10.42
CA LEU A 147 3.20 -7.72 -10.14
C LEU A 147 3.94 -7.85 -8.78
N GLY A 148 4.03 -6.78 -7.99
CA GLY A 148 4.78 -6.77 -6.73
C GLY A 148 6.30 -6.87 -6.90
N LYS A 149 6.82 -6.56 -8.10
CA LYS A 149 8.24 -6.75 -8.47
C LYS A 149 9.07 -5.48 -8.46
N ASN A 150 8.67 -4.52 -7.63
CA ASN A 150 9.32 -3.21 -7.53
C ASN A 150 10.79 -3.33 -7.10
N ASP A 151 11.08 -4.20 -6.12
CA ASP A 151 12.46 -4.38 -5.63
C ASP A 151 13.31 -5.19 -6.60
N ASP A 152 12.74 -6.21 -7.26
CA ASP A 152 13.40 -6.93 -8.36
C ASP A 152 13.87 -5.94 -9.44
N ALA A 153 13.02 -5.00 -9.86
CA ALA A 153 13.36 -4.02 -10.88
C ALA A 153 14.50 -3.08 -10.47
N LYS A 154 14.59 -2.68 -9.20
CA LYS A 154 15.68 -1.82 -8.71
C LYS A 154 17.06 -2.48 -8.81
N THR A 155 17.13 -3.81 -8.84
CA THR A 155 18.39 -4.56 -9.01
C THR A 155 18.80 -4.73 -10.47
N LYS A 156 17.90 -4.43 -11.41
CA LYS A 156 18.14 -4.60 -12.84
C LYS A 156 18.72 -3.33 -13.45
N THR A 157 19.52 -3.52 -14.49
CA THR A 157 20.09 -2.44 -15.30
C THR A 157 19.66 -2.60 -16.75
N GLY A 158 19.51 -1.49 -17.45
CA GLY A 158 19.23 -1.45 -18.88
C GLY A 158 20.27 -0.60 -19.62
N ALA A 159 20.31 -0.74 -20.93
CA ALA A 159 21.22 0.00 -21.81
C ALA A 159 20.46 0.75 -22.93
N ASP A 160 19.14 0.81 -22.85
CA ASP A 160 18.34 1.49 -23.86
C ASP A 160 18.35 3.00 -23.61
N THR A 161 19.08 3.74 -24.44
CA THR A 161 19.20 5.21 -24.34
C THR A 161 17.89 5.96 -24.59
N THR A 162 16.82 5.30 -25.05
CA THR A 162 15.48 5.88 -25.19
C THR A 162 14.66 5.82 -23.90
N VAL A 163 15.21 5.17 -22.87
CA VAL A 163 14.62 5.00 -21.54
C VAL A 163 15.39 5.88 -20.56
N SER A 164 14.66 6.60 -19.71
CA SER A 164 15.25 7.40 -18.65
C SER A 164 15.99 6.52 -17.63
N ASP A 165 17.09 7.00 -17.04
CA ASP A 165 17.94 6.22 -16.12
C ASP A 165 17.15 5.57 -14.98
N TRP A 166 16.20 6.30 -14.39
CA TRP A 166 15.35 5.82 -13.30
C TRP A 166 14.45 4.63 -13.69
N ALA A 167 14.13 4.49 -14.98
CA ALA A 167 13.22 3.48 -15.50
C ALA A 167 13.94 2.26 -16.10
N GLN A 168 15.27 2.30 -16.24
CA GLN A 168 16.05 1.26 -16.91
C GLN A 168 15.78 -0.13 -16.34
N GLY A 169 15.82 -0.27 -15.01
CA GLY A 169 15.56 -1.54 -14.34
C GLY A 169 14.12 -2.04 -14.50
N TYR A 170 13.14 -1.14 -14.48
CA TYR A 170 11.73 -1.48 -14.69
C TYR A 170 11.46 -1.94 -16.13
N VAL A 171 12.01 -1.24 -17.12
CA VAL A 171 11.89 -1.63 -18.52
C VAL A 171 12.60 -2.96 -18.77
N ALA A 172 13.82 -3.13 -18.26
CA ALA A 172 14.56 -4.39 -18.38
C ALA A 172 13.77 -5.57 -17.81
N LEU A 173 13.19 -5.42 -16.63
CA LEU A 173 12.37 -6.46 -16.01
C LEU A 173 11.05 -6.71 -16.77
N ALA A 174 10.39 -5.66 -17.25
CA ALA A 174 9.16 -5.80 -18.03
C ALA A 174 9.37 -6.59 -19.33
N LEU A 175 10.53 -6.40 -19.99
CA LEU A 175 10.95 -7.17 -21.16
C LEU A 175 11.29 -8.63 -20.80
N GLU A 176 12.00 -8.84 -19.68
CA GLU A 176 12.34 -10.19 -19.18
C GLU A 176 11.10 -11.02 -18.85
N LEU A 177 10.11 -10.39 -18.21
CA LEU A 177 8.81 -10.99 -17.90
C LEU A 177 7.89 -11.13 -19.11
N LYS A 178 8.29 -10.59 -20.28
CA LYS A 178 7.49 -10.56 -21.52
C LYS A 178 6.11 -9.91 -21.34
N ILE A 179 5.99 -9.01 -20.38
CA ILE A 179 4.77 -8.19 -20.21
C ILE A 179 4.78 -6.99 -21.17
N LEU A 180 5.94 -6.59 -21.66
CA LEU A 180 6.09 -5.62 -22.74
C LEU A 180 7.17 -6.10 -23.71
N ASN A 181 7.22 -5.52 -24.91
CA ASN A 181 8.17 -5.89 -25.95
C ASN A 181 8.83 -4.64 -26.55
N ASN A 182 10.02 -4.81 -27.10
CA ASN A 182 10.66 -3.79 -27.91
C ASN A 182 9.93 -3.61 -29.25
N GLY A 183 10.08 -2.42 -29.83
CA GLY A 183 9.69 -2.14 -31.20
C GLY A 183 10.52 -2.92 -32.21
N ALA A 184 10.13 -2.83 -33.48
CA ALA A 184 10.81 -3.50 -34.58
C ALA A 184 12.26 -3.02 -34.80
N ASP A 185 12.61 -1.83 -34.29
CA ASP A 185 13.95 -1.26 -34.28
C ASP A 185 14.84 -1.83 -33.15
N GLY A 186 14.31 -2.73 -32.32
CA GLY A 186 14.99 -3.32 -31.18
C GLY A 186 15.08 -2.41 -29.97
N LYS A 187 14.43 -1.23 -29.99
CA LYS A 187 14.38 -0.29 -28.87
C LYS A 187 13.01 -0.30 -28.21
N PHE A 188 12.96 0.09 -26.95
CA PHE A 188 11.74 0.20 -26.19
C PHE A 188 11.00 1.53 -26.47
N GLY A 189 11.74 2.63 -26.62
CA GLY A 189 11.18 3.95 -26.85
C GLY A 189 10.49 4.53 -25.61
N GLY A 190 11.14 4.41 -24.44
CA GLY A 190 10.54 4.64 -23.11
C GLY A 190 9.82 5.96 -22.93
N GLN A 191 10.38 7.05 -23.46
CA GLN A 191 9.83 8.41 -23.30
C GLN A 191 8.63 8.71 -24.20
N THR A 192 8.27 7.83 -25.13
CA THR A 192 7.06 8.00 -25.95
C THR A 192 5.81 7.64 -25.17
N ASN A 193 4.67 8.26 -25.50
CA ASN A 193 3.40 7.93 -24.86
C ASN A 193 2.95 6.50 -25.21
N ALA A 194 2.39 5.80 -24.23
CA ALA A 194 1.82 4.48 -24.39
C ALA A 194 0.43 4.57 -25.04
N THR A 195 0.19 3.71 -26.02
CA THR A 195 -1.11 3.55 -26.66
C THR A 195 -1.99 2.57 -25.90
N ARG A 196 -3.31 2.65 -26.10
CA ARG A 196 -4.27 1.69 -25.53
C ARG A 196 -3.98 0.25 -25.92
N ASP A 197 -3.47 0.01 -27.13
CA ASP A 197 -2.93 -1.30 -27.55
C ASP A 197 -1.86 -1.84 -26.60
N LEU A 198 -0.85 -1.03 -26.31
CA LEU A 198 0.27 -1.42 -25.45
C LEU A 198 -0.19 -1.68 -24.00
N LEU A 199 -1.11 -0.86 -23.49
CA LEU A 199 -1.70 -1.12 -22.17
C LEU A 199 -2.51 -2.40 -22.16
N LEU A 200 -3.37 -2.65 -23.15
CA LEU A 200 -4.19 -3.87 -23.15
C LEU A 200 -3.33 -5.12 -23.25
N THR A 201 -2.40 -5.14 -24.20
CA THR A 201 -1.53 -6.30 -24.39
C THR A 201 -0.64 -6.52 -23.18
N GLY A 202 -0.03 -5.47 -22.62
CA GLY A 202 0.79 -5.61 -21.41
C GLY A 202 0.00 -5.93 -20.15
N ALA A 203 -1.20 -5.37 -20.00
CA ALA A 203 -2.13 -5.70 -18.93
C ALA A 203 -2.60 -7.16 -19.01
N TYR A 204 -2.84 -7.68 -20.22
CA TYR A 204 -3.19 -9.08 -20.41
C TYR A 204 -2.06 -9.99 -19.91
N GLU A 205 -0.83 -9.74 -20.33
CA GLU A 205 0.33 -10.54 -19.89
C GLU A 205 0.57 -10.41 -18.38
N ALA A 206 0.48 -9.19 -17.84
CA ALA A 206 0.60 -8.96 -16.40
C ALA A 206 -0.50 -9.70 -15.63
N LYS A 207 -1.75 -9.71 -16.12
CA LYS A 207 -2.85 -10.45 -15.49
C LYS A 207 -2.59 -11.95 -15.44
N GLN A 208 -1.97 -12.54 -16.47
CA GLN A 208 -1.62 -13.97 -16.44
C GLN A 208 -0.56 -14.30 -15.37
N GLN A 209 0.29 -13.32 -15.02
CA GLN A 209 1.38 -13.50 -14.07
C GLN A 209 1.06 -12.98 -12.67
N TYR A 210 -0.04 -12.25 -12.51
CA TYR A 210 -0.41 -11.65 -11.24
C TYR A 210 -0.83 -12.72 -10.24
N VAL A 211 -0.16 -12.69 -9.09
CA VAL A 211 -0.51 -13.49 -7.92
C VAL A 211 -0.85 -12.50 -6.81
N PRO A 212 -2.09 -12.50 -6.30
CA PRO A 212 -2.45 -11.65 -5.17
C PRO A 212 -1.51 -11.91 -3.99
N PRO A 213 -1.01 -10.87 -3.31
CA PRO A 213 -0.25 -11.08 -2.08
C PRO A 213 -1.11 -11.87 -1.10
N ALA A 214 -0.50 -12.83 -0.41
CA ALA A 214 -1.21 -13.60 0.60
C ALA A 214 -1.83 -12.64 1.62
N THR A 215 -3.15 -12.65 1.75
CA THR A 215 -3.82 -11.91 2.82
C THR A 215 -3.20 -12.39 4.13
N PRO A 216 -2.65 -11.50 4.98
CA PRO A 216 -2.20 -11.94 6.30
C PRO A 216 -3.39 -12.60 6.97
N THR A 217 -3.25 -13.89 7.27
CA THR A 217 -4.24 -14.57 8.12
C THR A 217 -4.32 -13.75 9.39
N PRO A 218 -5.51 -13.31 9.84
CA PRO A 218 -5.59 -12.52 11.06
C PRO A 218 -4.91 -13.34 12.16
N THR A 219 -3.80 -12.83 12.69
CA THR A 219 -3.21 -13.36 13.91
C THR A 219 -4.35 -13.44 14.91
N PRO A 220 -4.66 -14.61 15.50
CA PRO A 220 -5.77 -14.71 16.42
C PRO A 220 -5.56 -13.65 17.49
N THR A 221 -6.51 -12.73 17.61
CA THR A 221 -6.54 -11.75 18.71
C THR A 221 -6.29 -12.55 19.99
N PRO A 222 -5.26 -12.24 20.80
CA PRO A 222 -5.04 -12.96 22.03
C PRO A 222 -6.34 -12.94 22.81
N THR A 223 -6.87 -14.14 23.11
CA THR A 223 -8.02 -14.26 24.00
C THR A 223 -7.66 -13.50 25.27
N PRO A 224 -8.47 -12.52 25.72
CA PRO A 224 -8.14 -11.77 26.91
C PRO A 224 -7.90 -12.76 28.04
N THR A 225 -6.68 -12.75 28.59
CA THR A 225 -6.35 -13.52 29.78
C THR A 225 -7.38 -13.15 30.84
N PRO A 226 -8.13 -14.11 31.42
CA PRO A 226 -9.10 -13.80 32.46
C PRO A 226 -8.39 -13.02 33.57
N VAL A 227 -8.85 -11.79 33.80
CA VAL A 227 -8.37 -10.94 34.90
C VAL A 227 -8.62 -11.71 36.18
N GLN A 228 -7.55 -12.17 36.84
CA GLN A 228 -7.66 -12.78 38.16
C GLN A 228 -8.31 -11.77 39.09
N THR A 229 -9.51 -12.08 39.55
CA THR A 229 -10.19 -11.32 40.59
C THR A 229 -9.37 -11.48 41.87
N SER A 230 -8.74 -10.40 42.33
CA SER A 230 -8.01 -10.39 43.59
C SER A 230 -8.92 -10.87 44.72
N THR A 231 -8.51 -11.92 45.42
CA THR A 231 -9.17 -12.45 46.61
C THR A 231 -9.29 -11.36 47.67
N PRO A 232 -10.46 -11.14 48.32
CA PRO A 232 -10.59 -10.14 49.36
C PRO A 232 -9.74 -10.53 50.58
N THR A 233 -8.93 -9.58 51.05
CA THR A 233 -8.15 -9.67 52.29
C THR A 233 -9.08 -9.95 53.49
N PRO A 234 -8.78 -10.92 54.37
CA PRO A 234 -9.60 -11.18 55.55
C PRO A 234 -9.52 -10.03 56.56
N THR A 235 -10.69 -9.62 57.05
CA THR A 235 -10.86 -8.63 58.13
C THR A 235 -10.29 -9.15 59.46
N PRO A 236 -9.46 -8.39 60.20
CA PRO A 236 -8.98 -8.82 61.51
C PRO A 236 -10.10 -8.80 62.57
N THR A 237 -10.16 -9.85 63.37
CA THR A 237 -11.03 -10.01 64.54
C THR A 237 -10.55 -9.12 65.71
N PRO A 238 -11.43 -8.40 66.44
CA PRO A 238 -11.03 -7.63 67.61
C PRO A 238 -10.76 -8.53 68.83
N SER A 239 -9.63 -8.29 69.51
CA SER A 239 -9.29 -8.85 70.82
C SER A 239 -9.72 -7.89 71.94
N PRO A 240 -10.25 -8.36 73.08
CA PRO A 240 -10.82 -7.48 74.11
C PRO A 240 -9.75 -6.79 74.97
N SER A 241 -10.01 -5.51 75.25
CA SER A 241 -9.26 -4.62 76.11
C SER A 241 -9.47 -4.91 77.59
N ASN A 242 -8.38 -4.95 78.37
CA ASN A 242 -8.42 -4.78 79.82
C ASN A 242 -7.31 -3.80 80.27
N GLU A 243 -7.77 -2.58 80.58
CA GLU A 243 -7.40 -1.69 81.69
C GLU A 243 -5.97 -1.61 82.30
N THR A 244 -5.48 -0.36 82.28
CA THR A 244 -4.98 0.44 83.44
C THR A 244 -3.47 0.55 83.74
N GLY A 245 -3.06 1.84 83.85
CA GLY A 245 -1.78 2.34 84.42
C GLY A 245 -0.77 2.71 83.34
N GLY A 246 -0.13 3.89 83.27
CA GLY A 246 0.09 4.97 84.23
C GLY A 246 1.50 5.53 83.99
N ASP A 247 1.56 6.78 83.52
CA ASP A 247 2.57 7.82 83.78
C ASP A 247 4.03 7.80 83.24
N THR A 248 4.44 9.01 82.84
CA THR A 248 5.78 9.65 82.78
C THR A 248 6.91 9.26 81.80
N GLY A 249 7.43 10.32 81.15
CA GLY A 249 8.85 10.58 80.80
C GLY A 249 9.42 9.85 79.58
N GLY A 250 10.18 10.44 78.65
CA GLY A 250 10.91 11.69 78.60
C GLY A 250 12.15 11.48 77.72
N ASP A 251 12.37 12.39 76.77
CA ASP A 251 13.64 12.82 76.20
C ASP A 251 14.47 11.99 75.20
N THR A 252 14.81 12.71 74.11
CA THR A 252 16.09 12.76 73.37
C THR A 252 16.48 11.55 72.50
N GLY A 253 17.04 11.69 71.30
CA GLY A 253 17.62 12.83 70.58
C GLY A 253 18.75 12.29 69.67
N GLY A 254 19.02 12.96 68.55
CA GLY A 254 20.24 12.83 67.73
C GLY A 254 20.20 11.70 66.70
N ASP A 255 20.04 11.99 65.41
CA ASP A 255 21.05 12.50 64.46
C ASP A 255 22.30 11.63 64.26
N THR A 256 22.62 11.51 62.95
CA THR A 256 23.92 11.25 62.34
C THR A 256 24.51 9.84 62.36
N GLY A 257 24.65 9.29 61.15
CA GLY A 257 25.96 9.26 60.50
C GLY A 257 26.62 7.90 60.33
N GLY A 258 27.27 7.72 59.16
CA GLY A 258 28.34 6.75 58.93
C GLY A 258 27.85 5.46 58.26
N ASP A 259 27.79 5.39 56.93
CA ASP A 259 28.91 5.09 56.02
C ASP A 259 29.73 3.83 56.37
N THR A 260 29.74 2.95 55.37
CA THR A 260 30.86 2.11 54.89
C THR A 260 31.37 0.90 55.67
N GLY A 261 31.70 -0.13 54.88
CA GLY A 261 32.55 -1.26 55.24
C GLY A 261 31.76 -2.58 55.20
N GLY A 262 32.06 -3.55 54.36
CA GLY A 262 33.16 -3.73 53.43
C GLY A 262 33.05 -5.12 52.81
N ASP A 263 33.59 -5.25 51.61
CA ASP A 263 33.89 -6.53 50.98
C ASP A 263 34.74 -7.42 51.90
N THR A 264 34.46 -8.72 51.93
CA THR A 264 35.40 -9.76 51.47
C THR A 264 34.91 -11.17 51.81
N GLY A 265 34.97 -12.04 50.79
CA GLY A 265 35.68 -13.31 50.91
C GLY A 265 34.86 -14.55 51.26
N GLY A 266 34.77 -15.47 50.30
CA GLY A 266 34.34 -16.85 50.57
C GLY A 266 34.19 -17.73 49.33
N ASP A 267 35.26 -17.84 48.53
CA ASP A 267 35.44 -18.98 47.62
C ASP A 267 35.52 -20.28 48.44
N THR A 268 34.77 -21.32 48.05
CA THR A 268 35.21 -22.72 47.87
C THR A 268 34.00 -23.66 47.78
N GLY A 269 33.86 -24.36 46.65
CA GLY A 269 32.82 -25.37 46.44
C GLY A 269 32.90 -25.95 45.04
N ASP A 270 33.95 -26.72 44.80
CA ASP A 270 34.28 -27.38 43.54
C ASP A 270 33.38 -28.59 43.24
N THR A 271 33.33 -28.96 41.97
CA THR A 271 32.85 -30.22 41.34
C THR A 271 31.36 -30.50 41.14
N GLY A 272 30.95 -30.57 39.85
CA GLY A 272 29.97 -31.55 39.38
C GLY A 272 29.18 -31.21 38.11
N GLY A 273 29.75 -31.52 36.93
CA GLY A 273 28.96 -32.01 35.79
C GLY A 273 28.86 -31.14 34.55
N ASP A 274 29.85 -31.23 33.67
CA ASP A 274 29.68 -30.97 32.24
C ASP A 274 28.76 -32.03 31.62
N THR A 275 27.68 -31.62 30.95
CA THR A 275 27.18 -32.28 29.74
C THR A 275 26.15 -31.41 28.99
N GLY A 276 26.54 -30.99 27.77
CA GLY A 276 25.67 -30.52 26.69
C GLY A 276 25.19 -29.07 26.82
N GLY A 277 25.56 -28.12 25.97
CA GLY A 277 25.72 -28.21 24.53
C GLY A 277 24.81 -27.14 23.92
N ASP A 278 25.41 -26.02 23.53
CA ASP A 278 24.98 -25.04 22.52
C ASP A 278 23.48 -24.93 22.20
N THR A 279 22.86 -23.84 22.63
CA THR A 279 21.88 -23.08 21.82
C THR A 279 21.51 -21.78 22.52
N GLY A 280 21.80 -20.65 21.87
CA GLY A 280 21.24 -19.34 22.22
C GLY A 280 22.26 -18.23 22.45
N GLY A 281 23.22 -18.08 21.54
CA GLY A 281 23.99 -16.85 21.44
C GLY A 281 23.08 -15.68 21.05
N ASP A 282 23.15 -14.64 21.87
CA ASP A 282 23.12 -13.23 21.49
C ASP A 282 21.91 -12.73 20.69
N THR A 283 20.83 -12.40 21.41
CA THR A 283 19.94 -11.28 21.04
C THR A 283 19.32 -10.72 22.32
N GLY A 284 20.05 -9.80 22.97
CA GLY A 284 19.60 -9.22 24.23
C GLY A 284 20.46 -8.05 24.68
N GLY A 285 20.60 -7.05 23.82
CA GLY A 285 21.27 -5.80 24.19
C GLY A 285 21.54 -4.96 22.95
N ASP A 286 20.55 -4.17 22.54
CA ASP A 286 20.73 -2.88 21.88
C ASP A 286 19.36 -2.28 21.56
N THR A 287 18.79 -1.56 22.52
CA THR A 287 17.92 -0.39 22.31
C THR A 287 17.56 0.17 23.70
N GLY A 288 18.35 1.13 24.17
CA GLY A 288 18.11 1.73 25.48
C GLY A 288 19.14 2.78 25.85
N GLY A 289 19.25 3.84 25.05
CA GLY A 289 20.06 5.00 25.39
C GLY A 289 20.13 5.94 24.19
N ASP A 290 19.30 7.00 24.21
CA ASP A 290 19.68 8.35 23.76
C ASP A 290 18.43 9.24 23.72
N THR A 291 18.01 9.67 24.91
CA THR A 291 17.20 10.88 25.08
C THR A 291 17.64 11.59 26.35
N GLY A 292 18.53 12.59 26.23
CA GLY A 292 18.81 13.53 27.31
C GLY A 292 20.09 14.35 27.11
N GLY A 293 19.94 15.69 27.04
CA GLY A 293 21.00 16.70 26.96
C GLY A 293 21.12 17.25 25.53
N ASP A 294 20.92 18.53 25.21
CA ASP A 294 21.37 19.71 25.95
C ASP A 294 20.45 20.92 25.70
N THR A 295 20.23 21.69 26.76
CA THR A 295 19.72 23.07 26.71
C THR A 295 20.64 23.98 27.51
N GLY A 296 20.93 25.16 26.94
CA GLY A 296 21.66 26.28 27.53
C GLY A 296 23.14 26.27 27.14
N GLY A 297 23.76 27.33 26.63
CA GLY A 297 23.39 28.73 26.41
C GLY A 297 24.71 29.49 26.17
N ASP A 298 24.72 30.51 25.31
CA ASP A 298 25.40 31.80 25.56
C ASP A 298 25.50 32.69 24.31
N THR A 299 24.79 33.82 24.41
CA THR A 299 25.15 35.21 24.09
C THR A 299 26.13 35.53 22.94
N GLY A 300 25.60 36.24 21.93
CA GLY A 300 25.90 37.66 21.70
C GLY A 300 27.14 38.05 20.88
N GLY A 301 26.94 38.83 19.80
CA GLY A 301 27.91 39.82 19.33
C GLY A 301 28.24 39.81 17.83
N ASP A 302 27.89 40.93 17.19
CA ASP A 302 28.60 41.59 16.08
C ASP A 302 28.36 41.17 14.61
N ILE A 303 27.73 42.12 13.90
CA ILE A 303 27.73 42.28 12.44
C ILE A 303 29.04 42.96 12.03
N PRO A 304 29.70 42.48 10.95
CA PRO A 304 29.96 43.37 9.82
C PRO A 304 29.72 42.73 8.44
N SER A 305 29.35 43.62 7.52
CA SER A 305 29.25 43.44 6.08
C SER A 305 30.53 42.90 5.42
N GLY A 306 30.39 41.98 4.47
CA GLY A 306 31.47 41.55 3.57
C GLY A 306 31.00 40.44 2.63
N GLY A 307 30.95 40.72 1.32
CA GLY A 307 30.47 39.78 0.32
C GLY A 307 31.46 38.69 -0.09
N GLY A 308 30.93 37.67 -0.77
CA GLY A 308 31.68 36.81 -1.69
C GLY A 308 31.73 35.32 -1.31
N GLY A 309 31.00 34.50 -2.06
CA GLY A 309 31.45 33.17 -2.47
C GLY A 309 30.94 31.96 -1.69
N GLY A 310 30.26 31.05 -2.40
CA GLY A 310 30.45 29.61 -2.23
C GLY A 310 29.46 28.85 -1.34
N PHE A 311 28.81 27.88 -1.99
CA PHE A 311 28.18 26.65 -1.45
C PHE A 311 26.74 26.76 -0.92
N PRO A 312 25.73 26.26 -1.68
CA PRO A 312 24.47 25.86 -1.08
C PRO A 312 24.63 24.54 -0.34
N ASN A 313 24.21 24.56 0.91
CA ASN A 313 23.89 23.43 1.75
C ASN A 313 22.72 22.66 1.11
N CYS A 314 22.94 21.43 0.68
CA CYS A 314 21.91 20.56 0.10
C CYS A 314 21.58 19.41 1.05
N ASP A 315 20.32 19.39 1.50
CA ASP A 315 19.61 18.28 2.13
C ASP A 315 19.38 17.17 1.07
N PRO A 316 19.63 15.86 1.33
CA PRO A 316 19.68 14.85 0.28
C PRO A 316 18.33 14.29 -0.24
N TYR A 317 17.20 14.95 0.02
CA TYR A 317 15.87 14.42 -0.35
C TYR A 317 14.91 15.37 -1.09
N ASP A 318 15.39 16.47 -1.67
CA ASP A 318 14.56 17.29 -2.55
C ASP A 318 15.26 17.60 -3.89
N SER A 319 14.70 17.11 -4.99
CA SER A 319 15.19 17.36 -6.35
C SER A 319 14.04 17.45 -7.34
N MET A 320 13.04 18.28 -7.01
CA MET A 320 12.19 18.93 -8.01
C MET A 320 12.75 20.31 -8.36
N CYS A 321 13.69 20.35 -9.31
CA CYS A 321 14.02 21.58 -10.04
C CYS A 321 14.37 21.21 -11.49
N ILE A 322 13.36 21.21 -12.36
CA ILE A 322 13.55 21.30 -13.81
C ILE A 322 13.38 22.79 -14.19
N PRO A 323 14.34 23.43 -14.88
CA PRO A 323 14.14 24.74 -15.45
C PRO A 323 13.26 24.61 -16.71
N MET A 324 12.19 25.39 -16.77
CA MET A 324 11.46 25.66 -18.02
C MET A 324 12.22 26.72 -18.84
N PRO A 325 12.14 26.69 -20.19
CA PRO A 325 12.83 27.62 -21.08
C PRO A 325 12.37 29.08 -20.96
#